data_AF-A0A0F8YF51-F1
#
_entry.id   AF-A0A0F8YF51-F1
#
_cell.length_a   1.000
_cell.length_b   1.000
_cell.length_c   1.000
_cell.angle_alpha   90.00
_cell.angle_beta   90.00
_cell.angle_gamma   90.00
#
_symmetry.space_group_name_H-M   'P 1'
#
loop_
_entity.id
_entity.type
_entity.pdbx_description
1 polymer ?
#
loop_
_entity_poly.entity_id
_entity_poly.type
_entity_poly.pdbx_seq_one_letter_code
_entity_poly.pdbx_strand_id
1 'polypeptide(L)'
;MNTQELDDIITRIEMLGEEDANVLREKGASYGSSWRKYGGVSAFMNLARKWDRLIHEAERHNYDVFVAAEVDMRDETILEDIRDLRRYLFLVEEHITTLAMNKVD
;
A
#
# COMPACT_ATOMS: atom_id res chain seq x y z
N MET A 1 -4.43 20.20 15.73
CA MET A 1 -4.01 20.43 14.34
C MET A 1 -4.55 21.77 13.89
N ASN A 2 -3.67 22.70 13.53
CA ASN A 2 -4.08 23.96 12.89
C ASN A 2 -4.12 23.77 11.37
N THR A 3 -4.64 24.76 10.63
CA THR A 3 -4.77 24.69 9.16
C THR A 3 -3.42 24.47 8.47
N GLN A 4 -2.36 25.15 8.89
CA GLN A 4 -1.03 25.00 8.31
C GLN A 4 -0.47 23.59 8.50
N GLU A 5 -0.63 23.02 9.69
CA GLU A 5 -0.18 21.67 10.02
C GLU A 5 -0.93 20.61 9.19
N LEU A 6 -2.23 20.83 8.93
CA LEU A 6 -2.99 19.97 8.01
C LEU A 6 -2.46 20.08 6.57
N ASP A 7 -2.23 21.30 6.08
CA ASP A 7 -1.74 21.53 4.72
C ASP A 7 -0.35 20.89 4.50
N ASP A 8 0.53 20.94 5.49
CA ASP A 8 1.84 20.28 5.47
C ASP A 8 1.68 18.75 5.41
N ILE A 9 0.74 18.18 6.17
CA ILE A 9 0.42 16.74 6.15
C ILE A 9 -0.12 16.33 4.78
N ILE A 10 -1.05 17.10 4.21
CA ILE A 10 -1.63 16.80 2.89
C ILE A 10 -0.56 16.85 1.82
N THR A 11 0.29 17.87 1.82
CA THR A 11 1.44 17.97 0.91
C THR A 11 2.33 16.73 1.01
N ARG A 12 2.60 16.26 2.23
CA ARG A 12 3.38 15.04 2.44
C ARG A 12 2.68 13.79 1.89
N ILE A 13 1.36 13.68 2.04
CA ILE A 13 0.57 12.57 1.51
C ILE A 13 0.60 12.56 -0.03
N GLU A 14 0.48 13.73 -0.67
CA GLU A 14 0.56 13.86 -2.12
C GLU A 14 1.91 13.35 -2.65
N MET A 15 3.01 13.76 -2.02
CA MET A 15 4.35 13.27 -2.36
C MET A 15 4.48 11.75 -2.23
N LEU A 16 3.91 11.16 -1.16
CA LEU A 16 3.92 9.70 -0.98
C LEU A 16 3.14 8.98 -2.08
N GLY A 17 2.03 9.55 -2.54
CA GLY A 17 1.27 9.03 -3.67
C GLY A 17 2.06 9.04 -4.98
N GLU A 18 2.79 10.14 -5.24
CA GLU A 18 3.66 10.25 -6.40
C GLU A 18 4.83 9.26 -6.35
N GLU A 19 5.49 9.12 -5.20
CA GLU A 19 6.53 8.12 -4.97
C GLU A 19 6.01 6.70 -5.27
N ASP A 20 4.81 6.36 -4.80
CA ASP A 20 4.22 5.04 -5.04
C ASP A 20 3.88 4.81 -6.52
N ALA A 21 3.37 5.82 -7.22
CA ALA A 21 3.14 5.75 -8.66
C ALA A 21 4.45 5.53 -9.43
N ASN A 22 5.54 6.18 -9.02
CA ASN A 22 6.86 6.01 -9.61
C ASN A 22 7.40 4.58 -9.38
N VAL A 23 7.31 4.07 -8.16
CA VAL A 23 7.72 2.68 -7.84
C VAL A 23 6.89 1.67 -8.63
N LEU A 24 5.57 1.89 -8.75
CA LEU A 24 4.71 1.03 -9.56
C LEU A 24 5.07 1.07 -11.04
N ARG A 25 5.51 2.23 -11.57
CA ARG A 25 5.98 2.34 -12.96
C ARG A 25 7.27 1.56 -13.19
N GLU A 26 8.24 1.67 -12.28
CA GLU A 26 9.52 0.97 -12.35
C GLU A 26 9.35 -0.55 -12.15
N LYS A 27 8.62 -0.95 -11.11
CA LYS A 27 8.36 -2.37 -10.82
C LYS A 27 7.38 -2.99 -11.81
N GLY A 28 6.42 -2.23 -12.35
CA GLY A 28 5.49 -2.68 -13.38
C GLY A 28 6.19 -3.11 -14.66
N ALA A 29 7.29 -2.45 -15.02
CA ALA A 29 8.17 -2.88 -16.11
C ALA A 29 8.87 -4.23 -15.84
N SER A 30 9.00 -4.61 -14.56
CA SER A 30 9.74 -5.81 -14.12
C SER A 30 8.84 -7.01 -13.77
N TYR A 31 7.75 -6.78 -13.03
CA TYR A 31 6.86 -7.82 -12.47
C TYR A 31 5.59 -8.07 -13.30
N GLY A 32 5.27 -7.19 -14.25
CA GLY A 32 4.09 -7.29 -15.10
C GLY A 32 2.78 -7.40 -14.31
N SER A 33 1.83 -8.17 -14.85
CA SER A 33 0.49 -8.37 -14.26
C SER A 33 0.41 -9.54 -13.25
N SER A 34 1.53 -9.91 -12.63
CA SER A 34 1.60 -11.05 -11.69
C SER A 34 0.70 -10.90 -10.47
N TRP A 35 0.48 -9.67 -9.99
CA TRP A 35 -0.43 -9.36 -8.89
C TRP A 35 -1.89 -9.78 -9.15
N ARG A 36 -2.28 -9.87 -10.43
CA ARG A 36 -3.61 -10.31 -10.91
C ARG A 36 -3.57 -11.64 -11.68
N LYS A 37 -2.51 -12.45 -11.50
CA LYS A 37 -2.30 -13.69 -12.29
C LYS A 37 -3.50 -14.65 -12.26
N TYR A 38 -4.22 -14.74 -11.14
CA TYR A 38 -5.46 -15.51 -11.01
C TYR A 38 -6.68 -14.59 -10.79
N GLY A 39 -6.69 -13.44 -11.48
CA GLY A 39 -7.72 -12.42 -11.34
C GLY A 39 -7.78 -11.84 -9.93
N GLY A 40 -8.99 -11.55 -9.46
CA GLY A 40 -9.24 -10.92 -8.16
C GLY A 40 -8.75 -11.73 -6.95
N VAL A 41 -8.59 -13.05 -7.08
CA VAL A 41 -8.12 -13.89 -5.95
C VAL A 41 -6.66 -13.57 -5.60
N SER A 42 -5.76 -13.49 -6.58
CA SER A 42 -4.37 -13.12 -6.33
C SER A 42 -4.23 -11.70 -5.80
N ALA A 43 -5.06 -10.80 -6.30
CA ALA A 43 -5.07 -9.41 -5.85
C ALA A 43 -5.45 -9.33 -4.37
N PHE A 44 -6.55 -9.98 -3.97
CA PHE A 44 -6.99 -10.03 -2.58
C PHE A 44 -5.97 -10.70 -1.66
N MET A 45 -5.36 -11.82 -2.08
CA MET A 45 -4.38 -12.52 -1.27
C MET A 45 -3.09 -11.70 -1.05
N ASN A 46 -2.69 -10.86 -2.02
CA ASN A 46 -1.57 -9.93 -1.81
C ASN A 46 -1.88 -8.87 -0.75
N LEU A 47 -3.09 -8.31 -0.77
CA LEU A 47 -3.56 -7.38 0.27
C LEU A 47 -3.57 -8.05 1.64
N ALA A 48 -4.23 -9.20 1.74
CA ALA A 48 -4.36 -9.95 3.00
C ALA A 48 -3.00 -10.30 3.60
N ARG A 49 -2.05 -10.77 2.76
CA ARG A 49 -0.69 -11.10 3.22
C ARG A 49 0.06 -9.89 3.79
N LYS A 50 -0.09 -8.71 3.16
CA LYS A 50 0.59 -7.49 3.65
C LYS A 50 -0.05 -6.99 4.94
N TRP A 51 -1.37 -7.08 5.06
CA TRP A 51 -2.08 -6.78 6.30
C TRP A 51 -1.70 -7.73 7.45
N ASP A 52 -1.62 -9.03 7.18
CA ASP A 52 -1.23 -10.05 8.16
C ASP A 52 0.16 -9.78 8.76
N ARG A 53 1.13 -9.37 7.93
CA ARG A 53 2.47 -8.98 8.41
C ARG A 53 2.46 -7.76 9.32
N LEU A 54 1.62 -6.76 9.02
CA LEU A 54 1.45 -5.59 9.87
C LEU A 54 0.85 -5.97 11.23
N ILE A 55 -0.17 -6.83 11.23
CA ILE A 55 -0.75 -7.37 12.47
C ILE A 55 0.33 -8.09 13.27
N HIS A 56 1.08 -8.98 12.63
CA HIS A 56 2.08 -9.81 13.31
C HIS A 56 3.14 -8.99 14.04
N GLU A 57 3.67 -7.94 13.41
CA GLU A 57 4.65 -7.09 14.11
C GLU A 57 4.00 -6.17 15.13
N ALA A 58 2.85 -5.55 14.81
CA ALA A 58 2.19 -4.66 15.74
C ALA A 58 1.77 -5.40 17.03
N GLU A 59 1.33 -6.65 16.94
CA GLU A 59 0.96 -7.50 18.09
C GLU A 59 2.09 -7.62 19.12
N ARG A 60 3.35 -7.71 18.66
CA ARG A 60 4.54 -7.79 19.53
C ARG A 60 4.77 -6.53 20.36
N HIS A 61 4.14 -5.43 19.96
CA HIS A 61 4.19 -4.12 20.60
C HIS A 61 2.80 -3.66 21.07
N ASN A 62 1.94 -4.60 21.46
CA ASN A 62 0.58 -4.32 21.96
C ASN A 62 -0.26 -3.49 20.97
N TYR A 63 -0.10 -3.78 19.68
CA TYR A 63 -0.73 -3.10 18.55
C TYR A 63 -0.37 -1.61 18.39
N ASP A 64 0.66 -1.12 19.09
CA ASP A 64 1.23 0.20 18.83
C ASP A 64 2.15 0.13 17.61
N VAL A 65 1.59 0.49 16.44
CA VAL A 65 2.31 0.45 15.17
C VAL A 65 3.46 1.46 15.10
N PHE A 66 3.41 2.56 15.88
CA PHE A 66 4.48 3.54 15.88
C PHE A 66 5.68 3.03 16.67
N VAL A 67 5.43 2.47 17.87
CA VAL A 67 6.48 1.79 18.65
C VAL A 67 7.06 0.62 17.86
N ALA A 68 6.21 -0.18 17.21
CA ALA A 68 6.68 -1.29 16.37
C ALA A 68 7.57 -0.78 15.23
N ALA A 69 7.21 0.31 14.56
CA ALA A 69 7.99 0.89 13.46
C ALA A 69 9.34 1.47 13.92
N GLU A 70 9.43 2.04 15.13
CA GLU A 70 10.68 2.59 15.68
C GLU A 70 11.76 1.52 15.92
N VAL A 71 11.35 0.28 16.21
CA VAL A 71 12.25 -0.81 16.57
C VAL A 71 12.32 -1.92 15.52
N ASP A 72 11.60 -1.79 14.40
CA ASP A 72 11.58 -2.78 13.33
C ASP A 72 12.89 -2.74 12.53
N MET A 73 13.70 -3.79 12.71
CA MET A 73 15.01 -3.98 12.07
C MET A 73 14.98 -5.08 11.00
N ARG A 74 13.80 -5.53 10.56
CA ARG A 74 13.66 -6.55 9.51
C ARG A 74 14.07 -6.00 8.14
N ASP A 75 14.45 -6.90 7.23
CA ASP A 75 14.75 -6.53 5.84
C ASP A 75 13.53 -5.92 5.12
N GLU A 76 12.33 -6.45 5.41
CA GLU A 76 11.04 -5.83 5.03
C GLU A 76 10.39 -5.27 6.31
N THR A 77 10.58 -3.97 6.54
CA THR A 77 10.05 -3.29 7.74
C THR A 77 8.54 -3.00 7.65
N ILE A 78 7.92 -2.61 8.76
CA ILE A 78 6.53 -2.10 8.81
C ILE A 78 6.31 -0.98 7.80
N LEU A 79 7.29 -0.08 7.63
CA LEU A 79 7.17 0.99 6.64
C LEU A 79 7.09 0.43 5.21
N GLU A 80 7.88 -0.60 4.89
CA GLU A 80 7.82 -1.27 3.59
C GLU A 80 6.52 -2.08 3.42
N ASP A 81 6.03 -2.75 4.46
CA ASP A 81 4.74 -3.45 4.42
C ASP A 81 3.57 -2.46 4.21
N ILE A 82 3.58 -1.28 4.86
CA ILE A 82 2.61 -0.20 4.63
C ILE A 82 2.67 0.30 3.20
N ARG A 83 3.88 0.59 2.70
CA ARG A 83 4.11 1.06 1.32
C ARG A 83 3.61 0.06 0.29
N ASP A 84 3.96 -1.22 0.47
CA ASP A 84 3.51 -2.28 -0.43
C ASP A 84 2.00 -2.46 -0.38
N LEU A 85 1.39 -2.47 0.81
CA LEU A 85 -0.06 -2.56 0.95
C LEU A 85 -0.75 -1.41 0.21
N ARG A 86 -0.30 -0.17 0.41
CA ARG A 86 -0.88 1.00 -0.27
C ARG A 86 -0.75 0.92 -1.79
N ARG A 87 0.40 0.49 -2.31
CA ARG A 87 0.61 0.26 -3.75
C ARG A 87 -0.33 -0.82 -4.31
N TYR A 88 -0.51 -1.92 -3.59
CA TYR A 88 -1.47 -2.95 -4.01
C TYR A 88 -2.92 -2.45 -3.95
N LEU A 89 -3.28 -1.63 -2.95
CA LEU A 89 -4.59 -1.01 -2.88
C LEU A 89 -4.83 -0.12 -4.10
N PHE A 90 -3.86 0.72 -4.49
CA PHE A 90 -3.98 1.53 -5.71
C PHE A 90 -4.17 0.68 -6.98
N LEU A 91 -3.41 -0.41 -7.13
CA LEU A 91 -3.57 -1.31 -8.30
C LEU A 91 -4.97 -1.95 -8.34
N VAL A 92 -5.48 -2.36 -7.18
CA VAL A 92 -6.81 -2.98 -7.07
C VAL A 92 -7.92 -1.96 -7.33
N GLU A 93 -7.80 -0.77 -6.74
CA GLU A 93 -8.75 0.34 -6.91
C GLU A 93 -8.80 0.81 -8.37
N GLU A 94 -7.65 1.02 -9.01
CA GLU A 94 -7.57 1.38 -10.43
C GLU A 94 -8.34 0.37 -11.27
N HIS A 95 -8.06 -0.92 -11.10
CA HIS A 95 -8.70 -1.96 -11.88
C HIS A 95 -10.22 -2.02 -11.66
N ILE A 96 -10.67 -1.92 -10.40
CA ILE A 96 -12.10 -1.91 -10.08
C ILE A 96 -12.79 -0.69 -10.69
N THR A 97 -12.15 0.48 -10.63
CA THR A 97 -12.68 1.73 -11.19
C THR A 97 -12.80 1.64 -12.71
N THR A 98 -11.77 1.13 -13.40
CA THR A 98 -11.83 0.89 -14.84
C THR A 98 -12.95 -0.09 -15.22
N LEU A 99 -13.13 -1.16 -14.46
CA LEU A 99 -14.23 -2.10 -14.67
C LEU A 99 -15.61 -1.45 -14.46
N ALA A 100 -15.74 -0.54 -13.49
CA ALA A 100 -16.99 0.17 -13.23
C ALA A 100 -17.33 1.15 -14.36
N MET A 101 -16.33 1.88 -14.87
CA MET A 101 -16.51 2.80 -16.01
C MET A 101 -16.97 2.05 -17.27
N ASN A 102 -16.37 0.90 -17.56
CA ASN A 102 -16.71 0.08 -18.74
C ASN A 102 -18.10 -0.59 -18.68
N LYS A 103 -18.81 -0.54 -17.54
CA LYS A 103 -20.17 -1.08 -17.39
C LYS A 103 -21.27 -0.05 -17.65
N VAL A 104 -20.90 1.21 -17.81
CA VAL A 104 -21.84 2.33 -18.02
C VAL A 104 -22.05 2.61 -19.52
N ASP A 105 -21.24 1.98 -20.38
CA ASP A 105 -21.39 1.95 -21.85
C ASP A 105 -22.12 0.69 -22.33
#